data_AF-A0ABD6IIT1-F1
#
_entry.id   AF-A0ABD6IIT1-F1
#
_cell.length_a   1.000
_cell.length_b   1.000
_cell.length_c   1.000
_cell.angle_alpha   90.00
_cell.angle_beta   90.00
_cell.angle_gamma   90.00
#
_symmetry.space_group_name_H-M   'P 1'
#
loop_
_entity.id
_entity.type
_entity.pdbx_description
1 polymer ?
#
loop_
_entity_poly.entity_id
_entity_poly.type
_entity_poly.pdbx_seq_one_letter_code
_entity_poly.pdbx_strand_id
1 'polypeptide(L)'
;PHPTPHIGRRIAQTLADRPDVLFAYWDDGLARLVVSATEEEATDEVVEHAARLAARHGFELAAGDVEETTHPADPAGVRTAVATFGVDVLGTAVAVTGYALRLPPSPRLLTAVVTLLRENPRFRAWLRARLGPDRMDLVLATANAVAHGAGQTPASLLLDGTLRACQVAETVARAAAFDTVHDDLCAPDRVSLAPGGEPRPPLRESPAQEYAAHASAGSVLGAAATLLVKHDGTEAAEAVLAGSPKAARYGPAAFHAVLSAALSRTGVLVRDPERLRRLDLAGTVVLHAGALRGADGEADPWAEPVLDAARRAGLRVVLVDDPALEDFTGLADQVVDARRPLDDVVHEARGETRTVLTVARVRSAGDSDILAALRASDVAVALTDRDGAVVWGADLLALHGLPDVWRVLIAIPAARVVGGRSQTLARSGAALSGLLVA
;
A
#
# COMPACT_ATOMS: atom_id res chain seq x y z
N PRO A 1 -15.13 -20.18 15.96
CA PRO A 1 -15.69 -19.99 14.60
C PRO A 1 -16.62 -18.77 14.56
N HIS A 2 -16.25 -17.73 13.83
CA HIS A 2 -17.15 -16.60 13.57
C HIS A 2 -18.43 -17.17 12.90
N PRO A 3 -19.65 -16.82 13.35
CA PRO A 3 -20.90 -17.38 12.81
C PRO A 3 -21.20 -16.93 11.36
N THR A 4 -20.50 -15.89 10.89
CA THR A 4 -20.70 -15.20 9.62
C THR A 4 -20.56 -16.08 8.38
N PRO A 5 -19.52 -16.92 8.21
CA PRO A 5 -19.33 -17.69 6.98
C PRO A 5 -20.40 -18.76 6.76
N HIS A 6 -20.83 -19.44 7.84
CA HIS A 6 -21.89 -20.45 7.76
C HIS A 6 -23.22 -19.85 7.32
N ILE A 7 -23.54 -18.66 7.85
CA ILE A 7 -24.76 -17.93 7.51
C ILE A 7 -24.66 -17.41 6.07
N GLY A 8 -23.52 -16.84 5.68
CA GLY A 8 -23.25 -16.39 4.32
C GLY A 8 -23.45 -17.50 3.28
N ARG A 9 -22.90 -18.69 3.52
CA ARG A 9 -23.09 -19.86 2.63
C ARG A 9 -24.55 -20.28 2.51
N ARG A 10 -25.31 -20.24 3.62
CA ARG A 10 -26.75 -20.56 3.59
C ARG A 10 -27.56 -19.54 2.79
N ILE A 11 -27.23 -18.26 2.93
CA ILE A 11 -27.86 -17.19 2.14
C ILE A 11 -27.53 -17.38 0.67
N ALA A 12 -26.28 -17.66 0.32
CA ALA A 12 -25.85 -17.92 -1.06
C ALA A 12 -26.62 -19.08 -1.70
N GLN A 13 -26.76 -20.21 -0.99
CA GLN A 13 -27.55 -21.35 -1.46
C GLN A 13 -29.01 -20.96 -1.75
N THR A 14 -29.61 -20.14 -0.89
CA THR A 14 -31.00 -19.68 -1.07
C THR A 14 -31.14 -18.77 -2.29
N LEU A 15 -30.12 -17.96 -2.59
CA LEU A 15 -30.12 -17.07 -3.74
C LEU A 15 -29.87 -17.81 -5.05
N ALA A 16 -29.03 -18.84 -5.03
CA ALA A 16 -28.73 -19.66 -6.21
C ALA A 16 -29.95 -20.39 -6.77
N ASP A 17 -30.99 -20.63 -5.95
CA ASP A 17 -32.25 -21.26 -6.39
C ASP A 17 -33.16 -20.31 -7.19
N ARG A 18 -32.83 -19.02 -7.26
CA ARG A 18 -33.67 -18.05 -7.98
C ARG A 18 -33.40 -18.10 -9.49
N PRO A 19 -34.44 -17.92 -10.34
CA PRO A 19 -34.30 -18.01 -11.79
C PRO A 19 -33.53 -16.85 -12.43
N ASP A 20 -33.45 -15.71 -11.75
CA ASP A 20 -32.77 -14.49 -12.18
C ASP A 20 -31.28 -14.45 -11.80
N VAL A 21 -30.81 -15.42 -11.01
CA VAL A 21 -29.43 -15.53 -10.51
C VAL A 21 -28.66 -16.56 -11.32
N LEU A 22 -27.54 -16.15 -11.92
CA LEU A 22 -26.61 -17.04 -12.64
C LEU A 22 -25.80 -17.89 -11.66
N PHE A 23 -25.25 -17.26 -10.62
CA PHE A 23 -24.62 -17.95 -9.52
C PHE A 23 -24.63 -17.08 -8.25
N ALA A 24 -24.64 -17.74 -7.09
CA ALA A 24 -24.43 -17.10 -5.81
C ALA A 24 -23.56 -18.00 -4.93
N TYR A 25 -22.49 -17.45 -4.36
CA TYR A 25 -21.61 -18.19 -3.45
C TYR A 25 -21.03 -17.27 -2.37
N TRP A 26 -20.55 -17.87 -1.29
CA TRP A 26 -19.82 -17.14 -0.26
C TRP A 26 -18.33 -17.23 -0.55
N ASP A 27 -17.70 -16.09 -0.80
CA ASP A 27 -16.26 -15.99 -0.97
C ASP A 27 -15.61 -15.90 0.42
N ASP A 28 -14.97 -16.99 0.84
CA ASP A 28 -14.30 -17.06 2.15
C ASP A 28 -13.16 -16.05 2.25
N GLY A 29 -12.51 -15.74 1.13
CA GLY A 29 -11.35 -14.88 1.10
C GLY A 29 -11.64 -13.39 1.24
N LEU A 30 -12.68 -12.92 0.56
CA LEU A 30 -13.21 -11.57 0.72
C LEU A 30 -14.12 -11.46 1.94
N ALA A 31 -14.58 -12.58 2.49
CA ALA A 31 -15.66 -12.65 3.47
C ALA A 31 -16.92 -11.91 2.96
N ARG A 32 -17.26 -12.14 1.69
CA ARG A 32 -18.37 -11.48 0.99
C ARG A 32 -19.27 -12.52 0.31
N LEU A 33 -20.54 -12.19 0.23
CA LEU A 33 -21.48 -12.88 -0.64
C LEU A 33 -21.31 -12.32 -2.07
N VAL A 34 -21.00 -13.20 -3.02
CA VAL A 34 -20.86 -12.87 -4.44
C VAL A 34 -22.09 -13.39 -5.17
N VAL A 35 -22.72 -12.52 -5.95
CA VAL A 35 -23.92 -12.86 -6.72
C VAL A 35 -23.81 -12.26 -8.11
N SER A 36 -24.11 -13.06 -9.13
CA SER A 36 -24.25 -12.63 -10.51
C SER A 36 -25.68 -12.87 -10.97
N ALA A 37 -26.33 -11.83 -11.51
CA ALA A 37 -27.69 -11.88 -12.01
C ALA A 37 -27.71 -11.81 -13.55
N THR A 38 -28.82 -12.26 -14.14
CA THR A 38 -29.02 -12.30 -15.60
C THR A 38 -29.16 -10.91 -16.22
N GLU A 39 -29.70 -9.95 -15.49
CA GLU A 39 -29.93 -8.56 -15.92
C GLU A 39 -29.57 -7.57 -14.79
N GLU A 40 -29.21 -6.35 -15.16
CA GLU A 40 -28.85 -5.29 -14.20
C GLU A 40 -30.05 -4.92 -13.30
N GLU A 41 -31.26 -4.87 -13.87
CA GLU A 41 -32.51 -4.61 -13.14
C GLU A 41 -32.82 -5.68 -12.08
N ALA A 42 -32.47 -6.94 -12.36
CA ALA A 42 -32.62 -8.04 -11.41
C ALA A 42 -31.60 -7.97 -10.26
N THR A 43 -30.46 -7.30 -10.47
CA THR A 43 -29.39 -7.21 -9.46
C THR A 43 -29.87 -6.49 -8.20
N ASP A 44 -30.58 -5.37 -8.34
CA ASP A 44 -31.10 -4.61 -7.20
C ASP A 44 -32.11 -5.44 -6.38
N GLU A 45 -33.02 -6.15 -7.05
CA GLU A 45 -33.99 -7.01 -6.37
C GLU A 45 -33.31 -8.17 -5.62
N VAL A 46 -32.28 -8.76 -6.22
CA VAL A 46 -31.49 -9.84 -5.63
C VAL A 46 -30.71 -9.34 -4.42
N VAL A 47 -30.11 -8.14 -4.49
CA VAL A 47 -29.41 -7.50 -3.37
C VAL A 47 -30.38 -7.18 -2.23
N GLU A 48 -31.54 -6.60 -2.52
CA GLU A 48 -32.57 -6.32 -1.50
C GLU A 48 -33.08 -7.62 -0.86
N HIS A 49 -33.23 -8.69 -1.65
CA HIS A 49 -33.58 -10.00 -1.12
C HIS A 49 -32.48 -10.56 -0.21
N ALA A 50 -31.22 -10.52 -0.64
CA ALA A 50 -30.07 -10.94 0.17
C ALA A 50 -30.00 -10.16 1.50
N ALA A 51 -30.25 -8.84 1.47
CA ALA A 51 -30.31 -8.00 2.66
C ALA A 51 -31.41 -8.44 3.63
N ARG A 52 -32.62 -8.72 3.12
CA ARG A 52 -33.73 -9.25 3.93
C ARG A 52 -33.39 -10.61 4.53
N LEU A 53 -32.73 -11.50 3.79
CA LEU A 53 -32.26 -12.79 4.29
C LEU A 53 -31.25 -12.61 5.42
N ALA A 54 -30.28 -11.70 5.25
CA ALA A 54 -29.25 -11.38 6.22
C ALA A 54 -29.84 -10.76 7.51
N ALA A 55 -30.82 -9.86 7.38
CA ALA A 55 -31.52 -9.23 8.49
C ALA A 55 -32.24 -10.25 9.40
N ARG A 56 -32.79 -11.34 8.84
CA ARG A 56 -33.38 -12.44 9.64
C ARG A 56 -32.36 -13.16 10.53
N HIS A 57 -31.07 -13.04 10.20
CA HIS A 57 -29.96 -13.58 10.97
C HIS A 57 -29.25 -12.52 11.82
N GLY A 58 -29.79 -11.30 11.91
CA GLY A 58 -29.23 -10.22 12.72
C GLY A 58 -28.07 -9.47 12.05
N PHE A 59 -27.89 -9.60 10.74
CA PHE A 59 -26.91 -8.84 9.98
C PHE A 59 -27.58 -7.68 9.24
N GLU A 60 -26.94 -6.52 9.25
CA GLU A 60 -27.34 -5.37 8.46
C GLU A 60 -26.35 -5.18 7.31
N LEU A 61 -26.85 -4.70 6.16
CA LEU A 61 -25.97 -4.21 5.11
C LEU A 61 -25.15 -3.05 5.69
N ALA A 62 -23.83 -3.21 5.75
CA ALA A 62 -22.96 -2.14 6.14
C ALA A 62 -23.20 -0.94 5.21
N ALA A 63 -23.54 0.22 5.77
CA ALA A 63 -23.30 1.48 5.09
C ALA A 63 -21.81 1.51 4.72
N GLY A 64 -21.43 2.11 3.58
CA GLY A 64 -20.07 2.06 3.01
C GLY A 64 -18.92 2.63 3.85
N ASP A 65 -19.12 2.78 5.16
CA ASP A 65 -18.23 3.37 6.17
C ASP A 65 -17.64 2.33 7.16
N VAL A 66 -17.96 1.04 7.06
CA VAL A 66 -17.43 0.03 8.01
C VAL A 66 -16.09 -0.51 7.51
N GLU A 67 -15.00 -0.11 8.21
CA GLU A 67 -13.64 -0.64 8.09
C GLU A 67 -13.59 -2.15 8.41
N GLU A 68 -14.01 -2.96 7.45
CA GLU A 68 -13.78 -4.41 7.40
C GLU A 68 -13.16 -4.70 6.03
N THR A 69 -11.86 -4.99 6.01
CA THR A 69 -11.02 -5.27 4.83
C THR A 69 -11.50 -4.58 3.54
N THR A 70 -10.99 -3.36 3.28
CA THR A 70 -11.35 -2.57 2.09
C THR A 70 -11.32 -3.44 0.83
N HIS A 71 -12.50 -3.59 0.22
CA HIS A 71 -12.68 -4.35 -1.00
C HIS A 71 -11.75 -3.76 -2.08
N PRO A 72 -11.05 -4.59 -2.89
CA PRO A 72 -10.11 -4.08 -3.89
C PRO A 72 -10.70 -3.04 -4.86
N ALA A 73 -11.99 -3.17 -5.20
CA ALA A 73 -12.74 -2.25 -6.04
C ALA A 73 -13.47 -1.11 -5.28
N ASP A 74 -13.22 -0.92 -3.99
CA ASP A 74 -14.03 0.01 -3.20
C ASP A 74 -13.94 1.46 -3.74
N PRO A 75 -15.05 2.03 -4.27
CA PRO A 75 -15.06 3.39 -4.80
C PRO A 75 -14.83 4.44 -3.72
N ALA A 76 -15.02 4.12 -2.43
CA ALA A 76 -14.72 5.03 -1.33
C ALA A 76 -13.24 5.48 -1.36
N GLY A 77 -12.31 4.56 -1.62
CA GLY A 77 -10.89 4.87 -1.71
C GLY A 77 -10.58 5.88 -2.83
N VAL A 78 -11.18 5.71 -4.00
CA VAL A 78 -11.02 6.63 -5.14
C VAL A 78 -11.61 8.00 -4.80
N ARG A 79 -12.82 8.06 -4.24
CA ARG A 79 -13.49 9.31 -3.86
C ARG A 79 -12.68 10.09 -2.82
N THR A 80 -12.18 9.43 -1.79
CA THR A 80 -11.34 10.06 -0.74
C THR A 80 -10.05 10.61 -1.32
N ALA A 81 -9.38 9.86 -2.20
CA ALA A 81 -8.16 10.32 -2.87
C ALA A 81 -8.42 11.56 -3.76
N VAL A 82 -9.48 11.53 -4.58
CA VAL A 82 -9.89 12.64 -5.46
C VAL A 82 -10.30 13.87 -4.65
N ALA A 83 -11.08 13.69 -3.58
CA ALA A 83 -11.48 14.79 -2.70
C ALA A 83 -10.26 15.50 -2.09
N THR A 84 -9.29 14.71 -1.60
CA THR A 84 -8.05 15.24 -1.02
C THR A 84 -7.21 16.00 -2.06
N PHE A 85 -7.11 15.47 -3.28
CA PHE A 85 -6.44 16.18 -4.39
C PHE A 85 -7.16 17.49 -4.75
N GLY A 86 -8.50 17.49 -4.80
CA GLY A 86 -9.30 18.67 -5.10
C GLY A 86 -9.06 19.82 -4.10
N VAL A 87 -8.85 19.49 -2.82
CA VAL A 87 -8.50 20.47 -1.78
C VAL A 87 -7.19 21.20 -2.09
N ASP A 88 -6.15 20.50 -2.55
CA ASP A 88 -4.87 21.11 -2.90
C ASP A 88 -4.98 21.98 -4.17
N VAL A 89 -5.77 21.56 -5.16
CA VAL A 89 -6.06 22.34 -6.38
C VAL A 89 -6.79 23.64 -6.02
N LEU A 90 -7.82 23.57 -5.18
CA LEU A 90 -8.53 24.75 -4.70
C LEU A 90 -7.60 25.69 -3.92
N GLY A 91 -6.81 25.15 -2.98
CA GLY A 91 -5.85 25.94 -2.21
C GLY A 91 -4.84 26.66 -3.11
N THR A 92 -4.37 25.98 -4.16
CA THR A 92 -3.45 26.56 -5.15
C THR A 92 -4.11 27.69 -5.93
N ALA A 93 -5.35 27.48 -6.40
CA ALA A 93 -6.11 28.52 -7.11
C ALA A 93 -6.35 29.75 -6.22
N VAL A 94 -6.69 29.56 -4.94
CA VAL A 94 -6.84 30.64 -3.97
C VAL A 94 -5.51 31.39 -3.76
N ALA A 95 -4.39 30.67 -3.59
CA ALA A 95 -3.07 31.29 -3.45
C ALA A 95 -2.70 32.17 -4.65
N VAL A 96 -2.85 31.63 -5.86
CA VAL A 96 -2.52 32.32 -7.11
C VAL A 96 -3.44 33.52 -7.33
N THR A 97 -4.74 33.38 -7.05
CA THR A 97 -5.71 34.47 -7.19
C THR A 97 -5.44 35.57 -6.17
N GLY A 98 -5.20 35.22 -4.90
CA GLY A 98 -4.87 36.20 -3.86
C GLY A 98 -3.58 36.97 -4.18
N TYR A 99 -2.57 36.29 -4.72
CA TYR A 99 -1.34 36.90 -5.22
C TYR A 99 -1.61 37.85 -6.40
N ALA A 100 -2.38 37.41 -7.40
CA ALA A 100 -2.73 38.22 -8.57
C ALA A 100 -3.54 39.47 -8.21
N LEU A 101 -4.44 39.36 -7.22
CA LEU A 101 -5.23 40.46 -6.66
C LEU A 101 -4.47 41.32 -5.64
N ARG A 102 -3.19 41.00 -5.35
CA ARG A 102 -2.34 41.71 -4.38
C ARG A 102 -2.95 41.80 -2.97
N LEU A 103 -3.67 40.76 -2.55
CA LEU A 103 -4.20 40.68 -1.18
C LEU A 103 -3.05 40.49 -0.18
N PRO A 104 -3.16 41.02 1.06
CA PRO A 104 -2.16 40.79 2.09
C PRO A 104 -2.11 39.29 2.49
N PRO A 105 -0.93 38.66 2.54
CA PRO A 105 -0.80 37.26 2.95
C PRO A 105 -1.02 37.09 4.45
N SER A 106 -1.50 35.92 4.87
CA SER A 106 -1.60 35.58 6.29
C SER A 106 -0.23 35.46 6.96
N PRO A 107 -0.13 35.66 8.28
CA PRO A 107 1.14 35.55 9.01
C PRO A 107 1.82 34.19 8.85
N ARG A 108 3.14 34.17 8.63
CA ARG A 108 3.94 32.92 8.44
C ARG A 108 3.86 31.96 9.63
N LEU A 109 3.64 32.49 10.83
CA LEU A 109 3.47 31.70 12.04
C LEU A 109 2.27 30.74 11.94
N LEU A 110 1.17 31.16 11.29
CA LEU A 110 -0.01 30.30 11.09
C LEU A 110 0.36 29.08 10.24
N THR A 111 1.06 29.31 9.12
CA THR A 111 1.54 28.25 8.22
C THR A 111 2.48 27.28 8.93
N ALA A 112 3.41 27.80 9.72
CA ALA A 112 4.34 27.00 10.49
C ALA A 112 3.63 26.15 11.55
N VAL A 113 2.67 26.71 12.29
CA VAL A 113 1.88 25.97 13.29
C VAL A 113 1.05 24.86 12.66
N VAL A 114 0.35 25.15 11.56
CA VAL A 114 -0.45 24.13 10.83
C VAL A 114 0.45 23.03 10.29
N THR A 115 1.60 23.38 9.74
CA THR A 115 2.61 22.41 9.30
C THR A 115 3.07 21.55 10.48
N LEU A 116 3.44 22.14 11.61
CA LEU A 116 3.88 21.40 12.79
C LEU A 116 2.83 20.43 13.33
N LEU A 117 1.57 20.86 13.40
CA LEU A 117 0.48 19.99 13.82
C LEU A 117 0.29 18.82 12.86
N ARG A 118 0.26 19.09 11.54
CA ARG A 118 0.20 18.06 10.49
C ARG A 118 1.34 17.06 10.58
N GLU A 119 2.53 17.51 10.98
CA GLU A 119 3.75 16.70 11.05
C GLU A 119 3.98 16.01 12.39
N ASN A 120 3.20 16.33 13.42
CA ASN A 120 3.35 15.74 14.73
C ASN A 120 2.72 14.32 14.77
N PRO A 121 3.49 13.25 15.00
CA PRO A 121 2.98 11.88 14.97
C PRO A 121 1.95 11.62 16.07
N ARG A 122 2.08 12.25 17.24
CA ARG A 122 1.12 12.11 18.35
C ARG A 122 -0.21 12.78 18.02
N PHE A 123 -0.15 13.96 17.39
CA PHE A 123 -1.36 14.66 16.95
C PHE A 123 -2.11 13.86 15.88
N ARG A 124 -1.39 13.31 14.89
CA ARG A 124 -2.00 12.44 13.88
C ARG A 124 -2.59 11.18 14.51
N ALA A 125 -1.89 10.50 15.41
CA ALA A 125 -2.41 9.32 16.10
C ALA A 125 -3.69 9.65 16.89
N TRP A 126 -3.70 10.78 17.60
CA TRP A 126 -4.88 11.27 18.32
C TRP A 126 -6.05 11.59 17.39
N LEU A 127 -5.80 12.26 16.26
CA LEU A 127 -6.83 12.62 15.29
C LEU A 127 -7.38 11.38 14.57
N ARG A 128 -6.51 10.41 14.23
CA ARG A 128 -6.87 9.11 13.65
C ARG A 128 -7.79 8.33 14.59
N ALA A 129 -7.48 8.29 15.88
CA ALA A 129 -8.29 7.59 16.88
C ALA A 129 -9.70 8.21 17.05
N ARG A 130 -9.87 9.48 16.67
CA ARG A 130 -11.15 10.20 16.80
C ARG A 130 -11.98 10.23 15.52
N LEU A 131 -11.32 10.39 14.37
CA LEU A 131 -11.98 10.64 13.09
C LEU A 131 -11.90 9.46 12.12
N GLY A 132 -11.03 8.48 12.38
CA GLY A 132 -10.62 7.49 11.38
C GLY A 132 -9.54 8.04 10.43
N PRO A 133 -8.88 7.18 9.65
CA PRO A 133 -7.78 7.55 8.78
C PRO A 133 -8.19 8.51 7.65
N ASP A 134 -9.29 8.22 6.96
CA ASP A 134 -9.71 8.96 5.77
C ASP A 134 -10.14 10.39 6.10
N ARG A 135 -10.98 10.54 7.13
CA ARG A 135 -11.44 11.87 7.58
C ARG A 135 -10.30 12.69 8.18
N MET A 136 -9.38 12.03 8.91
CA MET A 136 -8.17 12.69 9.41
C MET A 136 -7.36 13.28 8.25
N ASP A 137 -7.10 12.50 7.20
CA ASP A 137 -6.29 12.97 6.07
C ASP A 137 -6.96 14.13 5.32
N LEU A 138 -8.29 14.10 5.15
CA LEU A 138 -9.04 15.20 4.55
C LEU A 138 -8.99 16.48 5.40
N VAL A 139 -9.15 16.37 6.73
CA VAL A 139 -9.06 17.51 7.65
C VAL A 139 -7.67 18.14 7.62
N LEU A 140 -6.62 17.31 7.68
CA LEU A 140 -5.24 17.79 7.63
C LEU A 140 -4.92 18.43 6.28
N ALA A 141 -5.39 17.85 5.17
CA ALA A 141 -5.23 18.44 3.84
C ALA A 141 -5.93 19.80 3.74
N THR A 142 -7.17 19.90 4.25
CA THR A 142 -7.94 21.15 4.24
C THR A 142 -7.27 22.24 5.06
N ALA A 143 -6.84 21.93 6.29
CA ALA A 143 -6.14 22.89 7.14
C ALA A 143 -4.84 23.38 6.49
N ASN A 144 -4.08 22.46 5.88
CA ASN A 144 -2.84 22.77 5.16
C ASN A 144 -3.10 23.64 3.92
N ALA A 145 -4.13 23.33 3.14
CA ALA A 145 -4.54 24.09 1.97
C ALA A 145 -4.99 25.52 2.33
N VAL A 146 -5.77 25.67 3.39
CA VAL A 146 -6.18 27.00 3.90
C VAL A 146 -4.97 27.80 4.36
N ALA A 147 -4.07 27.20 5.14
CA ALA A 147 -2.89 27.88 5.66
C ALA A 147 -1.94 28.33 4.55
N HIS A 148 -1.60 27.44 3.61
CA HIS A 148 -0.73 27.77 2.49
C HIS A 148 -1.40 28.63 1.41
N GLY A 149 -2.73 28.51 1.26
CA GLY A 149 -3.56 29.32 0.37
C GLY A 149 -3.60 30.78 0.83
N ALA A 150 -4.00 31.00 2.08
CA ALA A 150 -4.00 32.34 2.69
C ALA A 150 -2.59 32.92 2.83
N GLY A 151 -1.59 32.07 3.07
CA GLY A 151 -0.17 32.45 3.11
C GLY A 151 0.46 32.71 1.73
N GLN A 152 -0.28 32.50 0.64
CA GLN A 152 0.19 32.66 -0.75
C GLN A 152 1.50 31.91 -1.02
N THR A 153 1.57 30.64 -0.61
CA THR A 153 2.73 29.75 -0.81
C THR A 153 2.41 28.63 -1.81
N PRO A 154 2.27 28.95 -3.11
CA PRO A 154 1.77 27.98 -4.10
C PRO A 154 2.71 26.80 -4.33
N ALA A 155 4.03 26.96 -4.13
CA ALA A 155 5.00 25.90 -4.37
C ALA A 155 4.79 24.66 -3.47
N SER A 156 4.40 24.84 -2.20
CA SER A 156 4.09 23.71 -1.32
C SER A 156 2.81 22.99 -1.73
N LEU A 157 1.79 23.74 -2.15
CA LEU A 157 0.51 23.18 -2.60
C LEU A 157 0.63 22.47 -3.94
N LEU A 158 1.47 22.97 -4.86
CA LEU A 158 1.79 22.27 -6.10
C LEU A 158 2.52 20.94 -5.85
N LEU A 159 3.45 20.90 -4.88
CA LEU A 159 4.13 19.66 -4.49
C LEU A 159 3.17 18.64 -3.86
N ASP A 160 2.33 19.09 -2.90
CA ASP A 160 1.27 18.27 -2.30
C ASP A 160 0.30 17.76 -3.38
N GLY A 161 -0.24 18.65 -4.22
CA GLY A 161 -1.13 18.30 -5.32
C GLY A 161 -0.52 17.34 -6.32
N THR A 162 0.77 17.47 -6.66
CA THR A 162 1.46 16.53 -7.55
C THR A 162 1.55 15.13 -6.93
N LEU A 163 1.93 15.03 -5.66
CA LEU A 163 1.96 13.75 -4.95
C LEU A 163 0.55 13.14 -4.86
N ARG A 164 -0.46 13.94 -4.54
CA ARG A 164 -1.86 13.49 -4.49
C ARG A 164 -2.36 13.03 -5.86
N ALA A 165 -1.98 13.69 -6.95
CA ALA A 165 -2.30 13.23 -8.31
C ALA A 165 -1.70 11.84 -8.58
N CYS A 166 -0.44 11.59 -8.18
CA CYS A 166 0.15 10.26 -8.28
C CYS A 166 -0.63 9.20 -7.47
N GLN A 167 -1.06 9.53 -6.25
CA GLN A 167 -1.83 8.63 -5.37
C GLN A 167 -3.26 8.37 -5.91
N VAL A 168 -3.89 9.36 -6.53
CA VAL A 168 -5.16 9.19 -7.25
C VAL A 168 -4.96 8.25 -8.43
N ALA A 169 -3.95 8.49 -9.27
CA ALA A 169 -3.63 7.63 -10.40
C ALA A 169 -3.31 6.19 -9.98
N GLU A 170 -2.59 6.01 -8.87
CA GLU A 170 -2.36 4.71 -8.23
C GLU A 170 -3.67 4.03 -7.84
N THR A 171 -4.54 4.74 -7.11
CA THR A 171 -5.79 4.17 -6.60
C THR A 171 -6.74 3.79 -7.73
N VAL A 172 -6.84 4.63 -8.75
CA VAL A 172 -7.61 4.33 -9.97
C VAL A 172 -7.01 3.15 -10.71
N ALA A 173 -5.68 3.09 -10.89
CA ALA A 173 -5.04 1.98 -11.59
C ALA A 173 -5.22 0.64 -10.86
N ARG A 174 -5.16 0.62 -9.53
CA ARG A 174 -5.41 -0.59 -8.71
C ARG A 174 -6.87 -1.05 -8.81
N ALA A 175 -7.82 -0.11 -8.69
CA ALA A 175 -9.24 -0.41 -8.80
C ALA A 175 -9.57 -0.94 -10.20
N ALA A 176 -9.09 -0.28 -11.26
CA ALA A 176 -9.26 -0.72 -12.64
C ALA A 176 -8.59 -2.08 -12.91
N ALA A 177 -7.39 -2.33 -12.36
CA ALA A 177 -6.72 -3.62 -12.53
C ALA A 177 -7.52 -4.75 -11.90
N PHE A 178 -8.08 -4.54 -10.70
CA PHE A 178 -8.97 -5.53 -10.10
C PHE A 178 -10.26 -5.69 -10.91
N ASP A 179 -10.85 -4.59 -11.38
CA ASP A 179 -12.06 -4.61 -12.19
C ASP A 179 -11.88 -5.47 -13.45
N THR A 180 -10.73 -5.37 -14.12
CA THR A 180 -10.45 -6.16 -15.33
C THR A 180 -10.35 -7.67 -15.11
N VAL A 181 -10.16 -8.13 -13.88
CA VAL A 181 -9.91 -9.55 -13.55
C VAL A 181 -10.87 -10.08 -12.49
N HIS A 182 -11.87 -9.27 -12.08
CA HIS A 182 -12.74 -9.62 -10.97
C HIS A 182 -13.50 -10.92 -11.24
N ASP A 183 -13.93 -11.15 -12.47
CA ASP A 183 -14.69 -12.35 -12.87
C ASP A 183 -13.83 -13.61 -12.86
N ASP A 184 -12.53 -13.48 -13.17
CA ASP A 184 -11.60 -14.61 -13.16
C ASP A 184 -11.17 -14.98 -11.73
N LEU A 185 -11.08 -13.99 -10.84
CA LEU A 185 -10.65 -14.19 -9.45
C LEU A 185 -11.80 -14.55 -8.51
N CYS A 186 -12.97 -13.96 -8.74
CA CYS A 186 -14.18 -14.16 -7.94
C CYS A 186 -15.12 -15.12 -8.67
N ALA A 187 -14.65 -16.35 -8.89
CA ALA A 187 -15.42 -17.43 -9.49
C ALA A 187 -15.75 -18.52 -8.44
N PRO A 188 -16.91 -19.21 -8.56
CA PRO A 188 -17.34 -20.23 -7.58
C PRO A 188 -16.36 -21.41 -7.40
N ASP A 189 -15.59 -21.75 -8.43
CA ASP A 189 -14.60 -22.83 -8.45
C ASP A 189 -13.19 -22.37 -8.10
N ARG A 190 -12.96 -21.05 -7.97
CA ARG A 190 -11.67 -20.49 -7.60
C ARG A 190 -11.45 -20.57 -6.10
N VAL A 191 -10.30 -21.11 -5.70
CA VAL A 191 -9.92 -21.15 -4.27
C VAL A 191 -9.58 -19.74 -3.81
N SER A 192 -10.43 -19.17 -2.95
CA SER A 192 -10.26 -17.84 -2.36
C SER A 192 -9.93 -17.92 -0.87
N LEU A 193 -8.82 -17.30 -0.45
CA LEU A 193 -8.25 -17.47 0.89
C LEU A 193 -8.17 -16.14 1.66
N ALA A 194 -8.72 -16.15 2.87
CA ALA A 194 -8.86 -14.95 3.68
C ALA A 194 -7.52 -14.49 4.28
N PRO A 195 -7.37 -13.17 4.54
CA PRO A 195 -6.33 -12.69 5.42
C PRO A 195 -6.62 -13.17 6.86
N GLY A 196 -6.15 -14.36 7.23
CA GLY A 196 -6.30 -14.93 8.58
C GLY A 196 -5.03 -14.85 9.43
N GLY A 197 -5.12 -15.27 10.70
CA GLY A 197 -3.97 -15.56 11.57
C GLY A 197 -3.49 -14.40 12.45
N GLU A 198 -2.25 -14.51 12.93
CA GLU A 198 -1.60 -13.51 13.78
C GLU A 198 -1.34 -12.19 13.03
N PRO A 199 -1.25 -11.05 13.76
CA PRO A 199 -0.94 -9.77 13.16
C PRO A 199 0.37 -9.80 12.38
N ARG A 200 0.36 -9.22 11.17
CA ARG A 200 1.57 -9.11 10.37
C ARG A 200 2.63 -8.25 11.07
N PRO A 201 3.93 -8.49 10.79
CA PRO A 201 4.99 -7.70 11.38
C PRO A 201 4.84 -6.20 11.10
N PRO A 202 5.20 -5.34 12.07
CA PRO A 202 5.19 -3.90 11.88
C PRO A 202 6.20 -3.49 10.81
N LEU A 203 5.82 -2.49 10.03
CA LEU A 203 6.68 -1.93 8.99
C LEU A 203 7.87 -1.19 9.61
N ARG A 204 9.09 -1.54 9.18
CA ARG A 204 10.32 -0.86 9.59
C ARG A 204 10.41 0.50 8.91
N GLU A 205 10.89 1.52 9.62
CA GLU A 205 11.13 2.82 9.02
C GLU A 205 12.29 2.76 8.00
N SER A 206 12.15 3.45 6.87
CA SER A 206 13.25 3.57 5.91
C SER A 206 14.23 4.67 6.34
N PRO A 207 15.51 4.64 5.90
CA PRO A 207 16.47 5.71 6.22
C PRO A 207 16.00 7.12 5.82
N ALA A 208 15.15 7.23 4.79
CA ALA A 208 14.53 8.48 4.40
C ALA A 208 13.45 8.94 5.41
N GLN A 209 12.65 8.00 5.93
CA GLN A 209 11.66 8.26 6.99
C GLN A 209 12.33 8.62 8.31
N GLU A 210 13.36 7.88 8.71
CA GLU A 210 14.13 8.16 9.94
C GLU A 210 14.78 9.55 9.86
N TYR A 211 15.45 9.87 8.75
CA TYR A 211 15.98 11.21 8.52
C TYR A 211 14.86 12.27 8.57
N ALA A 212 13.71 12.00 7.98
CA ALA A 212 12.60 12.94 8.00
C ALA A 212 12.02 13.17 9.40
N ALA A 213 11.95 12.13 10.24
CA ALA A 213 11.55 12.23 11.63
C ALA A 213 12.54 13.08 12.43
N HIS A 214 13.84 12.80 12.29
CA HIS A 214 14.90 13.57 12.95
C HIS A 214 14.96 15.03 12.48
N ALA A 215 14.83 15.28 11.18
CA ALA A 215 14.82 16.63 10.62
C ALA A 215 13.62 17.45 11.16
N SER A 216 12.44 16.83 11.26
CA SER A 216 11.24 17.48 11.81
C SER A 216 11.38 17.78 13.31
N ALA A 217 11.99 16.87 14.08
CA ALA A 217 12.27 17.13 15.50
C ALA A 217 13.32 18.24 15.67
N GLY A 218 14.38 18.22 14.86
CA GLY A 218 15.42 19.25 14.86
C GLY A 218 14.90 20.63 14.47
N SER A 219 13.98 20.72 13.50
CA SER A 219 13.38 21.98 13.07
C SER A 219 12.51 22.63 14.14
N VAL A 220 11.78 21.83 14.93
CA VAL A 220 11.00 22.31 16.09
C VAL A 220 11.93 22.90 17.15
N LEU A 221 13.01 22.19 17.49
CA LEU A 221 13.98 22.65 18.48
C LEU A 221 14.69 23.93 18.01
N GLY A 222 15.11 23.97 16.74
CA GLY A 222 15.72 25.14 16.13
C GLY A 222 14.79 26.36 16.18
N ALA A 223 13.51 26.18 15.82
CA ALA A 223 12.52 27.25 15.88
C ALA A 223 12.26 27.76 17.31
N ALA A 224 12.20 26.86 18.30
CA ALA A 224 12.05 27.24 19.71
C ALA A 224 13.27 28.05 20.19
N ALA A 225 14.49 27.64 19.81
CA ALA A 225 15.70 28.38 20.14
C ALA A 225 15.71 29.77 19.46
N THR A 226 15.37 29.86 18.17
CA THR A 226 15.24 31.14 17.46
C THR A 226 14.22 32.06 18.13
N LEU A 227 13.06 31.54 18.53
CA LEU A 227 12.05 32.32 19.25
C LEU A 227 12.53 32.81 20.62
N LEU A 228 13.27 31.97 21.36
CA LEU A 228 13.81 32.32 22.68
C LEU A 228 14.95 33.34 22.60
N VAL A 229 15.79 33.28 21.56
CA VAL A 229 16.97 34.14 21.41
C VAL A 229 16.63 35.45 20.71
N LYS A 230 15.88 35.39 19.61
CA LYS A 230 15.59 36.54 18.76
C LYS A 230 14.23 37.19 19.03
N HIS A 231 13.33 36.49 19.75
CA HIS A 231 11.98 36.96 20.03
C HIS A 231 11.14 37.34 18.79
N ASP A 232 11.49 36.78 17.62
CA ASP A 232 10.78 36.98 16.35
C ASP A 232 10.08 35.69 15.90
N GLY A 233 8.75 35.73 15.86
CA GLY A 233 7.92 34.62 15.41
C GLY A 233 8.04 34.34 13.91
N THR A 234 8.44 35.32 13.10
CA THR A 234 8.63 35.17 11.66
C THR A 234 9.88 34.35 11.36
N GLU A 235 10.99 34.65 12.03
CA GLU A 235 12.23 33.87 11.89
C GLU A 235 12.09 32.46 12.47
N ALA A 236 11.38 32.31 13.60
CA ALA A 236 11.05 30.98 14.14
C ALA A 236 10.22 30.17 13.14
N ALA A 237 9.25 30.79 12.45
CA ALA A 237 8.46 30.13 11.40
C ALA A 237 9.32 29.73 10.19
N GLU A 238 10.28 30.56 9.78
CA GLU A 238 11.23 30.19 8.72
C GLU A 238 12.09 28.99 9.11
N ALA A 239 12.59 28.92 10.35
CA ALA A 239 13.37 27.79 10.85
C ALA A 239 12.58 26.46 10.81
N VAL A 240 11.28 26.49 11.16
CA VAL A 240 10.39 25.32 11.03
C VAL A 240 10.29 24.87 9.58
N LEU A 241 9.98 25.79 8.67
CA LEU A 241 9.71 25.49 7.26
C LEU A 241 10.98 25.04 6.53
N ALA A 242 12.13 25.63 6.86
CA ALA A 242 13.46 25.30 6.36
C ALA A 242 13.89 23.87 6.70
N GLY A 243 13.55 23.39 7.90
CA GLY A 243 13.89 22.03 8.34
C GLY A 243 12.94 20.94 7.83
N SER A 244 11.92 21.29 7.03
CA SER A 244 10.97 20.32 6.48
C SER A 244 11.65 19.41 5.43
N PRO A 245 11.73 18.09 5.66
CA PRO A 245 12.46 17.16 4.80
C PRO A 245 11.62 16.74 3.57
N LYS A 246 11.09 17.70 2.82
CA LYS A 246 10.13 17.45 1.73
C LYS A 246 10.69 16.49 0.68
N ALA A 247 11.92 16.68 0.21
CA ALA A 247 12.50 15.78 -0.78
C ALA A 247 12.52 14.32 -0.29
N ALA A 248 12.96 14.07 0.95
CA ALA A 248 13.03 12.74 1.56
C ALA A 248 11.66 12.06 1.74
N ARG A 249 10.57 12.85 1.78
CA ARG A 249 9.20 12.33 1.89
C ARG A 249 8.51 12.14 0.56
N TYR A 250 8.53 13.16 -0.28
CA TYR A 250 7.73 13.22 -1.51
C TYR A 250 8.36 12.37 -2.61
N GLY A 251 9.70 12.33 -2.71
CA GLY A 251 10.39 11.56 -3.73
C GLY A 251 10.07 10.07 -3.68
N PRO A 252 10.30 9.37 -2.55
CA PRO A 252 9.96 7.96 -2.42
C PRO A 252 8.46 7.73 -2.53
N ALA A 253 7.62 8.56 -1.89
CA ALA A 253 6.17 8.40 -1.94
C ALA A 253 5.61 8.51 -3.37
N ALA A 254 6.06 9.48 -4.16
CA ALA A 254 5.65 9.63 -5.55
C ALA A 254 6.14 8.46 -6.42
N PHE A 255 7.39 8.03 -6.24
CA PHE A 255 7.93 6.88 -6.96
C PHE A 255 7.13 5.61 -6.69
N HIS A 256 6.80 5.32 -5.43
CA HIS A 256 6.03 4.13 -5.08
C HIS A 256 4.59 4.20 -5.59
N ALA A 257 3.95 5.37 -5.57
CA ALA A 257 2.63 5.54 -6.17
C ALA A 257 2.65 5.28 -7.68
N VAL A 258 3.65 5.81 -8.39
CA VAL A 258 3.83 5.56 -9.83
C VAL A 258 4.17 4.09 -10.11
N LEU A 259 5.02 3.47 -9.30
CA LEU A 259 5.38 2.04 -9.43
C LEU A 259 4.15 1.15 -9.23
N SER A 260 3.38 1.38 -8.16
CA SER A 260 2.14 0.68 -7.86
C SER A 260 1.14 0.80 -9.02
N ALA A 261 0.95 2.01 -9.55
CA ALA A 261 0.10 2.26 -10.71
C ALA A 261 0.61 1.54 -11.98
N ALA A 262 1.93 1.50 -12.19
CA ALA A 262 2.55 0.83 -13.33
C ALA A 262 2.40 -0.69 -13.26
N LEU A 263 2.65 -1.29 -12.08
CA LEU A 263 2.45 -2.72 -11.82
C LEU A 263 0.99 -3.11 -12.04
N SER A 264 0.05 -2.29 -11.53
CA SER A 264 -1.39 -2.50 -11.71
C SER A 264 -1.80 -2.48 -13.18
N ARG A 265 -1.28 -1.52 -13.97
CA ARG A 265 -1.55 -1.45 -15.42
C ARG A 265 -0.94 -2.62 -16.21
N THR A 266 0.08 -3.28 -15.68
CA THR A 266 0.63 -4.52 -16.27
C THR A 266 -0.09 -5.78 -15.79
N GLY A 267 -1.14 -5.63 -14.95
CA GLY A 267 -1.99 -6.71 -14.44
C GLY A 267 -1.48 -7.38 -13.16
N VAL A 268 -0.54 -6.78 -12.43
CA VAL A 268 -0.22 -7.18 -11.05
C VAL A 268 -1.23 -6.56 -10.11
N LEU A 269 -1.94 -7.33 -9.30
CA LEU A 269 -2.83 -6.72 -8.30
C LEU A 269 -2.06 -6.31 -7.06
N VAL A 270 -1.90 -4.99 -6.89
CA VAL A 270 -1.32 -4.41 -5.69
C VAL A 270 -2.39 -4.26 -4.61
N ARG A 271 -2.32 -5.09 -3.57
CA ARG A 271 -3.27 -5.10 -2.44
C ARG A 271 -2.85 -4.14 -1.35
N ASP A 272 -1.59 -4.19 -0.91
CA ASP A 272 -1.04 -3.32 0.13
C ASP A 272 0.07 -2.42 -0.44
N PRO A 273 -0.27 -1.20 -0.90
CA PRO A 273 0.72 -0.27 -1.43
C PRO A 273 1.68 0.26 -0.35
N GLU A 274 1.32 0.20 0.94
CA GLU A 274 2.21 0.63 2.03
C GLU A 274 3.33 -0.38 2.26
N ARG A 275 3.05 -1.68 2.11
CA ARG A 275 4.08 -2.73 2.11
C ARG A 275 4.94 -2.69 0.85
N LEU A 276 4.37 -2.36 -0.30
CA LEU A 276 5.15 -2.13 -1.53
C LEU A 276 6.19 -1.00 -1.38
N ARG A 277 5.93 0.00 -0.53
CA ARG A 277 6.91 1.06 -0.22
C ARG A 277 8.18 0.55 0.46
N ARG A 278 8.21 -0.70 0.93
CA ARG A 278 9.38 -1.32 1.58
C ARG A 278 10.34 -1.99 0.62
N LEU A 279 10.06 -1.95 -0.69
CA LEU A 279 10.97 -2.51 -1.70
C LEU A 279 12.36 -1.85 -1.67
N ASP A 280 12.49 -0.60 -1.24
CA ASP A 280 13.79 0.04 -1.05
C ASP A 280 14.63 -0.60 0.07
N LEU A 281 13.97 -1.20 1.07
CA LEU A 281 14.58 -1.93 2.19
C LEU A 281 14.73 -3.44 1.94
N ALA A 282 14.17 -3.95 0.84
CA ALA A 282 14.25 -5.37 0.49
C ALA A 282 15.71 -5.79 0.43
N GLY A 283 16.04 -6.88 1.12
CA GLY A 283 17.40 -7.38 1.15
C GLY A 283 17.52 -8.90 1.13
N THR A 284 16.39 -9.60 1.28
CA THR A 284 16.30 -11.04 1.10
C THR A 284 15.04 -11.36 0.31
N VAL A 285 15.14 -12.28 -0.65
CA VAL A 285 14.00 -12.91 -1.29
C VAL A 285 13.97 -14.39 -0.93
N VAL A 286 12.82 -14.86 -0.43
CA VAL A 286 12.55 -16.27 -0.14
C VAL A 286 11.63 -16.78 -1.24
N LEU A 287 12.10 -17.76 -2.01
CA LEU A 287 11.39 -18.34 -3.14
C LEU A 287 10.98 -19.77 -2.78
N HIS A 288 9.67 -20.01 -2.68
CA HIS A 288 9.15 -21.36 -2.54
C HIS A 288 9.25 -22.09 -3.89
N ALA A 289 9.67 -23.37 -3.88
CA ALA A 289 9.87 -24.15 -5.09
C ALA A 289 8.63 -24.20 -6.01
N GLY A 290 7.43 -24.30 -5.41
CA GLY A 290 6.17 -24.29 -6.15
C GLY A 290 5.88 -23.00 -6.94
N ALA A 291 6.56 -21.89 -6.63
CA ALA A 291 6.48 -20.66 -7.43
C ALA A 291 7.38 -20.71 -8.67
N LEU A 292 8.48 -21.46 -8.60
CA LEU A 292 9.48 -21.58 -9.67
C LEU A 292 9.24 -22.76 -10.61
N ARG A 293 8.14 -23.51 -10.43
CA ARG A 293 7.78 -24.65 -11.26
C ARG A 293 6.77 -24.30 -12.36
N GLY A 294 7.00 -24.88 -13.53
CA GLY A 294 6.07 -24.98 -14.65
C GLY A 294 4.86 -25.86 -14.35
N ALA A 295 3.89 -25.88 -15.26
CA ALA A 295 2.70 -26.73 -15.14
C ALA A 295 3.03 -28.23 -15.37
N ASP A 296 4.09 -28.48 -16.13
CA ASP A 296 4.70 -29.78 -16.40
C ASP A 296 5.52 -30.33 -15.23
N GLY A 297 5.75 -29.54 -14.18
CA GLY A 297 6.52 -29.92 -13.00
C GLY A 297 8.02 -29.63 -13.13
N GLU A 298 8.47 -29.19 -14.31
CA GLU A 298 9.84 -28.74 -14.56
C GLU A 298 10.04 -27.30 -14.05
N ALA A 299 11.26 -26.78 -14.16
CA ALA A 299 11.52 -25.37 -13.87
C ALA A 299 10.74 -24.44 -14.81
N ASP A 300 10.14 -23.40 -14.26
CA ASP A 300 9.48 -22.37 -15.04
C ASP A 300 10.52 -21.61 -15.88
N PRO A 301 10.24 -21.28 -17.16
CA PRO A 301 11.17 -20.54 -18.02
C PRO A 301 11.62 -19.19 -17.46
N TRP A 302 10.87 -18.61 -16.52
CA TRP A 302 11.22 -17.35 -15.84
C TRP A 302 12.02 -17.53 -14.54
N ALA A 303 12.36 -18.77 -14.14
CA ALA A 303 13.11 -19.03 -12.91
C ALA A 303 14.49 -18.35 -12.90
N GLU A 304 15.32 -18.58 -13.92
CA GLU A 304 16.63 -17.90 -14.03
C GLU A 304 16.49 -16.37 -14.16
N PRO A 305 15.62 -15.81 -15.02
CA PRO A 305 15.39 -14.36 -15.06
C PRO A 305 15.01 -13.74 -13.71
N VAL A 306 14.18 -14.41 -12.91
CA VAL A 306 13.78 -13.95 -11.56
C VAL A 306 14.96 -14.00 -10.60
N LEU A 307 15.74 -15.09 -10.61
CA LEU A 307 16.93 -15.23 -9.78
C LEU A 307 18.01 -14.21 -10.15
N ASP A 308 18.25 -13.98 -11.44
CA ASP A 308 19.18 -12.94 -11.92
C ASP A 308 18.69 -11.54 -11.54
N ALA A 309 17.40 -11.25 -11.66
CA ALA A 309 16.82 -9.98 -11.21
C ALA A 309 16.99 -9.76 -9.70
N ALA A 310 16.79 -10.79 -8.87
CA ALA A 310 17.03 -10.72 -7.43
C ALA A 310 18.50 -10.44 -7.11
N ARG A 311 19.43 -11.11 -7.78
CA ARG A 311 20.88 -10.91 -7.62
C ARG A 311 21.32 -9.52 -8.07
N ARG A 312 20.83 -9.04 -9.22
CA ARG A 312 21.07 -7.66 -9.69
C ARG A 312 20.49 -6.61 -8.76
N ALA A 313 19.37 -6.94 -8.10
CA ALA A 313 18.81 -6.14 -7.02
C ALA A 313 19.61 -6.25 -5.70
N GLY A 314 20.67 -7.05 -5.64
CA GLY A 314 21.50 -7.23 -4.44
C GLY A 314 20.73 -7.85 -3.28
N LEU A 315 19.76 -8.71 -3.57
CA LEU A 315 19.03 -9.48 -2.57
C LEU A 315 19.79 -10.77 -2.27
N ARG A 316 19.81 -11.17 -1.00
CA ARG A 316 20.12 -12.55 -0.63
C ARG A 316 18.99 -13.46 -1.15
N VAL A 317 19.33 -14.46 -1.95
CA VAL A 317 18.38 -15.40 -2.52
C VAL A 317 18.33 -16.66 -1.66
N VAL A 318 17.18 -16.90 -1.04
CA VAL A 318 16.89 -18.13 -0.29
C VAL A 318 15.90 -18.97 -1.09
N LEU A 319 16.33 -20.14 -1.53
CA LEU A 319 15.56 -21.06 -2.36
C LEU A 319 15.16 -22.29 -1.54
N VAL A 320 13.90 -22.69 -1.59
CA VAL A 320 13.49 -24.01 -1.06
C VAL A 320 13.93 -25.09 -2.04
N ASP A 321 14.58 -26.12 -1.51
CA ASP A 321 15.17 -27.24 -2.25
C ASP A 321 14.11 -28.01 -3.04
N ASP A 322 14.45 -28.37 -4.27
CA ASP A 322 13.54 -29.05 -5.17
C ASP A 322 14.30 -29.69 -6.35
N PRO A 323 14.06 -30.97 -6.68
CA PRO A 323 14.77 -31.64 -7.78
C PRO A 323 14.63 -30.95 -9.14
N ALA A 324 13.48 -30.31 -9.41
CA ALA A 324 13.26 -29.60 -10.66
C ALA A 324 14.09 -28.30 -10.77
N LEU A 325 14.71 -27.87 -9.66
CA LEU A 325 15.46 -26.63 -9.56
C LEU A 325 16.96 -26.85 -9.33
N GLU A 326 17.47 -28.09 -9.47
CA GLU A 326 18.88 -28.44 -9.25
C GLU A 326 19.84 -27.53 -10.03
N ASP A 327 19.53 -27.24 -11.30
CA ASP A 327 20.33 -26.38 -12.19
C ASP A 327 20.40 -24.91 -11.72
N PHE A 328 19.46 -24.47 -10.86
CA PHE A 328 19.37 -23.09 -10.39
C PHE A 328 19.95 -22.88 -8.99
N THR A 329 20.33 -23.96 -8.29
CA THR A 329 20.91 -23.89 -6.94
C THR A 329 22.16 -23.01 -6.87
N GLY A 330 22.96 -22.96 -7.94
CA GLY A 330 24.14 -22.09 -8.04
C GLY A 330 23.83 -20.58 -8.13
N LEU A 331 22.56 -20.21 -8.36
CA LEU A 331 22.09 -18.81 -8.34
C LEU A 331 21.51 -18.41 -6.98
N ALA A 332 21.33 -19.35 -6.05
CA ALA A 332 20.86 -19.08 -4.70
C ALA A 332 22.04 -18.87 -3.74
N ASP A 333 21.91 -17.93 -2.80
CA ASP A 333 22.88 -17.77 -1.70
C ASP A 333 22.67 -18.85 -0.62
N GLN A 334 21.44 -19.37 -0.52
CA GLN A 334 21.08 -20.43 0.39
C GLN A 334 19.99 -21.32 -0.23
N VAL A 335 20.19 -22.63 -0.15
CA VAL A 335 19.16 -23.63 -0.45
C VAL A 335 18.70 -24.26 0.87
N VAL A 336 17.39 -24.37 1.09
CA VAL A 336 16.78 -24.84 2.34
C VAL A 336 15.98 -26.10 2.10
N ASP A 337 16.14 -27.12 2.94
CA ASP A 337 15.40 -28.39 2.85
C ASP A 337 13.89 -28.18 2.81
N ALA A 338 13.20 -28.79 1.84
CA ALA A 338 11.75 -28.68 1.64
C ALA A 338 10.91 -29.20 2.82
N ARG A 339 11.48 -30.01 3.71
CA ARG A 339 10.80 -30.51 4.93
C ARG A 339 10.75 -29.46 6.04
N ARG A 340 11.52 -28.39 5.93
CA ARG A 340 11.53 -27.31 6.90
C ARG A 340 10.31 -26.41 6.69
N PRO A 341 9.53 -26.08 7.74
CA PRO A 341 8.43 -25.14 7.62
C PRO A 341 8.90 -23.80 7.05
N LEU A 342 8.22 -23.30 6.02
CA LEU A 342 8.66 -22.11 5.30
C LEU A 342 8.59 -20.84 6.17
N ASP A 343 7.65 -20.79 7.12
CA ASP A 343 7.51 -19.70 8.07
C ASP A 343 8.71 -19.58 9.02
N ASP A 344 9.30 -20.70 9.45
CA ASP A 344 10.55 -20.69 10.21
C ASP A 344 11.71 -20.09 9.41
N VAL A 345 11.78 -20.40 8.11
CA VAL A 345 12.79 -19.84 7.19
C VAL A 345 12.62 -18.34 7.06
N VAL A 346 11.38 -17.86 6.91
CA VAL A 346 11.08 -16.43 6.83
C VAL A 346 11.41 -15.73 8.15
N HIS A 347 11.07 -16.33 9.31
CA HIS A 347 11.39 -15.77 10.62
C HIS A 347 12.91 -15.62 10.82
N GLU A 348 13.69 -16.64 10.46
CA GLU A 348 15.16 -16.59 10.51
C GLU A 348 15.70 -15.49 9.58
N ALA A 349 15.24 -15.46 8.33
CA ALA A 349 15.66 -14.45 7.35
C ALA A 349 15.35 -13.01 7.81
N ARG A 350 14.27 -12.80 8.56
CA ARG A 350 13.90 -11.48 9.09
C ARG A 350 14.81 -11.00 10.21
N GLY A 351 15.48 -11.90 10.94
CA GLY A 351 16.42 -11.57 12.01
C GLY A 351 17.61 -10.72 11.54
N GLU A 352 17.93 -10.75 10.25
CA GLU A 352 19.11 -10.11 9.65
C GLU A 352 18.91 -8.64 9.22
N THR A 353 17.99 -7.91 9.85
CA THR A 353 17.73 -6.45 9.66
C THR A 353 17.22 -5.99 8.28
N ARG A 354 17.05 -6.88 7.30
CA ARG A 354 16.55 -6.54 5.96
C ARG A 354 15.10 -6.94 5.74
N THR A 355 14.38 -6.22 4.89
CA THR A 355 13.01 -6.57 4.51
C THR A 355 13.04 -7.87 3.71
N VAL A 356 12.21 -8.83 4.13
CA VAL A 356 12.08 -10.13 3.48
C VAL A 356 10.87 -10.11 2.53
N LEU A 357 11.16 -10.35 1.25
CA LEU A 357 10.17 -10.60 0.21
C LEU A 357 9.95 -12.11 0.11
N THR A 358 8.73 -12.60 0.29
CA THR A 358 8.42 -14.03 0.13
C THR A 358 7.54 -14.23 -1.09
N VAL A 359 7.94 -15.13 -1.99
CA VAL A 359 7.24 -15.48 -3.22
C VAL A 359 6.83 -16.94 -3.16
N ALA A 360 5.53 -17.19 -3.26
CA ALA A 360 5.00 -18.55 -3.22
C ALA A 360 3.74 -18.70 -4.08
N ARG A 361 3.50 -19.93 -4.53
CA ARG A 361 2.23 -20.35 -5.13
C ARG A 361 1.49 -21.20 -4.10
N VAL A 362 0.35 -20.71 -3.62
CA VAL A 362 -0.56 -21.46 -2.75
C VAL A 362 -1.60 -22.11 -3.65
N ARG A 363 -1.93 -23.39 -3.43
CA ARG A 363 -2.96 -24.10 -4.21
C ARG A 363 -4.21 -24.38 -3.40
N SER A 364 -4.07 -24.53 -2.09
CA SER A 364 -5.21 -24.84 -1.22
C SER A 364 -5.07 -24.24 0.18
N ALA A 365 -6.17 -24.24 0.94
CA ALA A 365 -6.14 -23.90 2.36
C ALA A 365 -5.29 -24.87 3.21
N GLY A 366 -4.93 -26.05 2.66
CA GLY A 366 -4.05 -27.03 3.30
C GLY A 366 -2.57 -26.64 3.31
N ASP A 367 -2.16 -25.67 2.50
CA ASP A 367 -0.77 -25.17 2.43
C ASP A 367 -0.50 -24.18 3.57
N SER A 368 -0.78 -24.61 4.80
CA SER A 368 -0.83 -23.73 5.98
C SER A 368 0.52 -23.11 6.33
N ASP A 369 1.61 -23.82 6.08
CA ASP A 369 2.99 -23.37 6.27
C ASP A 369 3.38 -22.28 5.26
N ILE A 370 3.01 -22.43 3.98
CA ILE A 370 3.22 -21.42 2.94
C ILE A 370 2.40 -20.16 3.27
N LEU A 371 1.14 -20.34 3.68
CA LEU A 371 0.29 -19.23 4.10
C LEU A 371 0.84 -18.51 5.34
N ALA A 372 1.39 -19.24 6.31
CA ALA A 372 2.05 -18.67 7.47
C ALA A 372 3.31 -17.88 7.07
N ALA A 373 4.11 -18.41 6.15
CA ALA A 373 5.31 -17.76 5.65
C ALA A 373 5.02 -16.44 4.92
N LEU A 374 4.01 -16.43 4.04
CA LEU A 374 3.57 -15.21 3.36
C LEU A 374 3.14 -14.15 4.39
N ARG A 375 2.41 -14.52 5.44
CA ARG A 375 2.00 -13.58 6.50
C ARG A 375 3.17 -13.06 7.34
N ALA A 376 4.14 -13.93 7.64
CA ALA A 376 5.34 -13.60 8.40
C ALA A 376 6.32 -12.69 7.63
N SER A 377 6.22 -12.63 6.30
CA SER A 377 7.07 -11.81 5.44
C SER A 377 6.81 -10.31 5.63
N ASP A 378 7.78 -9.47 5.27
CA ASP A 378 7.57 -8.02 5.22
C ASP A 378 6.79 -7.62 3.97
N VAL A 379 7.05 -8.30 2.85
CA VAL A 379 6.31 -8.19 1.59
C VAL A 379 5.98 -9.59 1.05
N ALA A 380 4.70 -9.87 0.88
CA ALA A 380 4.16 -11.16 0.45
C ALA A 380 3.71 -11.09 -1.02
N VAL A 381 4.26 -11.98 -1.85
CA VAL A 381 3.87 -12.13 -3.27
C VAL A 381 3.27 -13.51 -3.47
N ALA A 382 1.98 -13.56 -3.76
CA ALA A 382 1.30 -14.79 -4.12
C ALA A 382 1.21 -14.90 -5.64
N LEU A 383 1.68 -16.02 -6.18
CA LEU A 383 1.41 -16.40 -7.56
C LEU A 383 -0.02 -16.90 -7.65
N THR A 384 -0.85 -16.17 -8.39
CA THR A 384 -2.27 -16.43 -8.60
C THR A 384 -2.55 -16.82 -10.06
N ASP A 385 -1.50 -17.20 -10.79
CA ASP A 385 -1.58 -17.79 -12.12
C ASP A 385 -1.97 -19.28 -12.05
N ARG A 386 -2.54 -19.81 -13.14
CA ARG A 386 -2.94 -21.22 -13.27
C ARG A 386 -3.85 -21.64 -12.09
N ASP A 387 -3.54 -22.75 -11.43
CA ASP A 387 -4.26 -23.29 -10.26
C ASP A 387 -3.90 -22.61 -8.93
N GLY A 388 -3.22 -21.46 -8.96
CA GLY A 388 -2.91 -20.69 -7.75
C GLY A 388 -4.16 -20.14 -7.08
N ALA A 389 -4.31 -20.35 -5.78
CA ALA A 389 -5.35 -19.75 -4.98
C ALA A 389 -5.22 -18.22 -4.94
N VAL A 390 -6.35 -17.53 -4.78
CA VAL A 390 -6.41 -16.09 -4.56
C VAL A 390 -6.16 -15.81 -3.08
N VAL A 391 -4.95 -15.38 -2.74
CA VAL A 391 -4.53 -15.15 -1.36
C VAL A 391 -4.72 -13.68 -0.99
N TRP A 392 -5.89 -13.29 -0.48
CA TRP A 392 -6.20 -11.89 -0.21
C TRP A 392 -5.34 -11.22 0.87
N GLY A 393 -4.64 -12.02 1.68
CA GLY A 393 -3.64 -11.55 2.65
C GLY A 393 -2.25 -11.25 2.08
N ALA A 394 -2.00 -11.54 0.79
CA ALA A 394 -0.77 -11.16 0.12
C ALA A 394 -0.77 -9.68 -0.28
N ASP A 395 0.42 -9.08 -0.37
CA ASP A 395 0.59 -7.67 -0.73
C ASP A 395 0.50 -7.46 -2.24
N LEU A 396 0.90 -8.48 -2.98
CA LEU A 396 0.91 -8.54 -4.43
C LEU A 396 0.34 -9.89 -4.89
N LEU A 397 -0.62 -9.86 -5.82
CA LEU A 397 -1.06 -11.04 -6.56
C LEU A 397 -0.45 -10.97 -7.97
N ALA A 398 0.42 -11.93 -8.26
CA ALA A 398 1.07 -12.09 -9.55
C ALA A 398 0.19 -12.96 -10.46
N LEU A 399 -0.67 -12.33 -11.25
CA LEU A 399 -1.64 -13.02 -12.12
C LEU A 399 -0.99 -13.71 -13.32
N HIS A 400 0.17 -13.20 -13.76
CA HIS A 400 0.94 -13.76 -14.87
C HIS A 400 2.12 -14.61 -14.38
N GLY A 401 2.18 -14.94 -13.09
CA GLY A 401 3.24 -15.76 -12.50
C GLY A 401 4.57 -15.01 -12.32
N LEU A 402 5.68 -15.69 -12.60
CA LEU A 402 7.04 -15.15 -12.43
C LEU A 402 7.39 -13.90 -13.25
N PRO A 403 6.85 -13.64 -14.46
CA PRO A 403 7.01 -12.35 -15.13
C PRO A 403 6.64 -11.14 -14.24
N ASP A 404 5.59 -11.27 -13.42
CA ASP A 404 5.17 -10.21 -12.52
C ASP A 404 6.13 -10.06 -11.33
N VAL A 405 6.63 -11.18 -10.81
CA VAL A 405 7.69 -11.19 -9.78
C VAL A 405 8.95 -10.50 -10.31
N TRP A 406 9.36 -10.81 -11.54
CA TRP A 406 10.49 -10.16 -12.20
C TRP A 406 10.32 -8.64 -12.27
N ARG A 407 9.13 -8.14 -12.68
CA ARG A 407 8.81 -6.70 -12.72
C ARG A 407 8.97 -6.02 -11.36
N VAL A 408 8.57 -6.70 -10.29
CA VAL A 408 8.73 -6.21 -8.91
C VAL A 408 10.22 -6.15 -8.53
N LEU A 409 10.98 -7.20 -8.82
CA LEU A 409 12.39 -7.29 -8.45
C LEU A 409 13.26 -6.24 -9.18
N ILE A 410 13.04 -6.02 -10.48
CA ILE A 410 13.80 -5.02 -11.25
C ILE A 410 13.51 -3.58 -10.81
N ALA A 411 12.41 -3.33 -10.09
CA ALA A 411 12.08 -2.01 -9.57
C ALA A 411 12.86 -1.66 -8.28
N ILE A 412 13.41 -2.66 -7.57
CA ILE A 412 14.11 -2.46 -6.29
C ILE A 412 15.33 -1.53 -6.41
N PRO A 413 16.24 -1.70 -7.40
CA PRO A 413 17.35 -0.75 -7.59
C PRO A 413 16.89 0.70 -7.78
N ALA A 414 15.83 0.91 -8.57
CA ALA A 414 15.29 2.24 -8.80
C ALA A 414 14.69 2.85 -7.52
N ALA A 415 13.98 2.05 -6.73
CA ALA A 415 13.44 2.47 -5.43
C ALA A 415 14.56 2.97 -4.49
N ARG A 416 15.66 2.22 -4.39
CA ARG A 416 16.83 2.60 -3.58
C ARG A 416 17.49 3.89 -4.07
N VAL A 417 17.66 4.04 -5.39
CA VAL A 417 18.24 5.25 -5.99
C VAL A 417 17.38 6.47 -5.69
N VAL A 418 16.06 6.37 -5.82
CA VAL A 418 15.14 7.47 -5.48
C VAL A 418 15.20 7.80 -3.99
N GLY A 419 15.18 6.78 -3.11
CA GLY A 419 15.34 6.95 -1.66
C GLY A 419 16.62 7.72 -1.29
N GLY A 420 17.76 7.25 -1.80
CA GLY A 420 19.07 7.88 -1.55
C GLY A 420 19.15 9.32 -2.08
N ARG A 421 18.76 9.57 -3.33
CA ARG A 421 18.77 10.93 -3.92
C ARG A 421 17.86 11.89 -3.18
N SER A 422 16.68 11.42 -2.78
CA SER A 422 15.71 12.21 -2.03
C SER A 422 16.25 12.63 -0.66
N GLN A 423 16.98 11.73 0.02
CA GLN A 423 17.67 12.05 1.27
C GLN A 423 18.80 13.06 1.06
N THR A 424 19.62 12.89 0.01
CA THR A 424 20.69 13.86 -0.32
C THR A 424 20.11 15.25 -0.56
N LEU A 425 19.05 15.37 -1.38
CA LEU A 425 18.40 16.65 -1.66
C LEU A 425 17.83 17.30 -0.39
N ALA A 426 17.22 16.51 0.50
CA ALA A 426 16.70 17.03 1.75
C ALA A 426 17.80 17.56 2.67
N ARG A 427 18.94 16.85 2.77
CA ARG A 427 20.12 17.31 3.54
C ARG A 427 20.72 18.59 2.96
N SER A 428 20.86 18.67 1.65
CA SER A 428 21.35 19.87 0.96
C SER A 428 20.41 21.06 1.17
N GLY A 429 19.10 20.85 1.08
CA GLY A 429 18.10 21.90 1.32
C GLY A 429 18.11 22.41 2.76
N ALA A 430 18.23 21.51 3.74
CA ALA A 430 18.36 21.87 5.15
C ALA A 430 19.65 22.66 5.43
N ALA A 431 20.79 22.24 4.85
CA ALA A 431 22.06 22.94 4.99
C ALA A 431 22.03 24.35 4.38
N LEU A 432 21.50 24.50 3.16
CA LEU A 432 21.35 25.80 2.50
C LEU A 432 20.43 26.73 3.27
N SER A 433 19.33 26.20 3.81
CA SER A 433 18.40 27.01 4.59
C SER A 433 18.99 27.44 5.94
N GLY A 434 19.76 26.56 6.59
CA GLY A 434 20.49 26.91 7.82
C GLY A 434 21.50 28.05 7.60
N LEU A 435 22.17 28.09 6.46
CA LEU A 435 23.08 29.18 6.08
C LEU A 435 22.38 30.51 5.78
N LEU A 436 21.09 30.49 5.42
CA LEU A 436 20.32 31.71 5.17
C LEU A 436 19.75 32.33 6.47
N VAL A 437 19.56 31.53 7.52
CA VAL A 437 19.00 31.97 8.81
C VAL A 437 20.09 32.34 9.83
N ALA A 438 21.31 31.82 9.66
CA ALA A 438 22.50 32.19 10.42
C ALA A 438 23.08 33.53 9.94
#